data_AF-A0A915MAQ2-F1
#
_entry.id   AF-A0A915MAQ2-F1
#
_cell.length_a   1.000
_cell.length_b   1.000
_cell.length_c   1.000
_cell.angle_alpha   90.00
_cell.angle_beta   90.00
_cell.angle_gamma   90.00
#
_symmetry.space_group_name_H-M   'P 1'
#
loop_
_entity.id
_entity.type
_entity.pdbx_description
1 polymer ?
#
loop_
_entity_poly.entity_id
_entity_poly.type
_entity_poly.pdbx_seq_one_letter_code
_entity_poly.pdbx_strand_id
1 'polypeptide(L)'
;MNEGLDKPFILVDYPGAETLRKALFNKWFNEQINSVCCVIFVVDSATFSKKDVAEYLYDVLYETKNTKIPVLVVCNKQDLAHAKAGQKLIEQEFGLINISREAALSLTEGSGDLSLAEQQKILTNNGQEFKWENLNDGKNKKERPLFVECSAIEQGKENNEFSLDPLRKWIGEKCCCF
;
A
#
# COMPACT_ATOMS: atom_id res chain seq x y z
N MET A 1 6.26 3.55 -31.31
CA MET A 1 5.11 4.46 -31.11
C MET A 1 5.17 4.89 -29.65
N ASN A 2 5.65 6.11 -29.41
CA ASN A 2 5.64 6.71 -28.08
C ASN A 2 4.21 7.20 -27.83
N GLU A 3 3.36 6.36 -27.25
CA GLU A 3 2.12 6.86 -26.65
C GLU A 3 2.52 7.56 -25.35
N GLY A 4 2.78 8.85 -25.53
CA GLY A 4 3.37 9.73 -24.56
C GLY A 4 2.45 9.90 -23.36
N LEU A 5 3.08 9.83 -22.21
CA LEU A 5 2.54 10.30 -20.96
C LEU A 5 2.23 11.81 -21.08
N ASP A 6 0.97 12.18 -21.30
CA ASP A 6 0.56 13.55 -21.70
C ASP A 6 0.81 14.64 -20.64
N LYS A 7 1.21 14.28 -19.42
CA LYS A 7 1.67 15.23 -18.39
C LYS A 7 2.97 14.74 -17.74
N PRO A 8 3.98 15.60 -17.58
CA PRO A 8 5.18 15.22 -16.86
C PRO A 8 4.84 14.98 -15.39
N PHE A 9 5.20 13.81 -14.86
CA PHE A 9 5.20 13.54 -13.42
C PHE A 9 6.64 13.32 -12.93
N ILE A 10 6.80 13.39 -11.62
CA ILE A 10 8.07 13.07 -10.95
C ILE A 10 7.87 11.76 -10.20
N LEU A 11 8.66 10.73 -10.54
CA LEU A 11 8.75 9.53 -9.74
C LEU A 11 9.75 9.76 -8.61
N VAL A 12 9.29 9.68 -7.37
CA VAL A 12 10.15 9.82 -6.18
C VAL A 12 10.38 8.44 -5.59
N ASP A 13 11.62 7.99 -5.62
CA ASP A 13 12.06 6.85 -4.82
C ASP A 13 12.36 7.30 -3.37
N TYR A 14 11.95 6.50 -2.40
CA TYR A 14 12.15 6.82 -0.99
C TYR A 14 12.75 5.62 -0.23
N PRO A 15 13.77 5.82 0.62
CA PRO A 15 14.40 4.73 1.37
C PRO A 15 13.41 3.90 2.20
N GLY A 16 13.50 2.57 2.08
CA GLY A 16 12.61 1.64 2.80
C GLY A 16 12.93 1.40 4.28
N ALA A 17 14.01 2.00 4.81
CA ALA A 17 14.43 1.82 6.20
C ALA A 17 13.36 2.33 7.16
N GLU A 18 13.01 1.52 8.17
CA GLU A 18 11.91 1.81 9.11
C GLU A 18 12.08 3.18 9.81
N THR A 19 13.32 3.50 10.19
CA THR A 19 13.69 4.78 10.83
C THR A 19 13.37 6.01 9.98
N LEU A 20 13.23 5.86 8.67
CA LEU A 20 12.96 6.95 7.73
C LEU A 20 11.48 7.07 7.35
N ARG A 21 10.63 6.10 7.72
CA ARG A 21 9.20 6.10 7.37
C ARG A 21 8.44 7.28 7.98
N LYS A 22 8.79 7.69 9.21
CA LYS A 22 8.17 8.87 9.84
C LYS A 22 8.42 10.14 9.02
N ALA A 23 9.64 10.31 8.50
CA ALA A 23 9.96 11.44 7.63
C ALA A 23 9.25 11.33 6.27
N LEU A 24 9.02 10.12 5.73
CA LEU A 24 8.23 9.90 4.52
C LEU A 24 6.80 10.43 4.73
N PHE A 25 6.13 9.96 5.78
CA PHE A 25 4.73 10.31 6.05
C PHE A 25 4.57 11.81 6.31
N ASN A 26 5.44 12.40 7.13
CA ASN A 26 5.40 13.84 7.38
C ASN A 26 5.58 14.66 6.09
N LYS A 27 6.60 14.33 5.29
CA LYS A 27 6.86 15.09 4.07
C LYS A 27 5.76 14.93 3.03
N TRP A 28 5.40 13.69 2.71
CA TRP A 28 4.55 13.41 1.54
C TRP A 28 3.06 13.34 1.87
N PHE A 29 2.69 12.87 3.05
CA PHE A 29 1.28 12.71 3.42
C PHE A 29 0.73 13.84 4.30
N ASN A 30 1.60 14.62 4.95
CA ASN A 30 1.17 15.81 5.68
C ASN A 30 1.48 17.11 4.91
N GLU A 31 2.74 17.36 4.55
CA GLU A 31 3.14 18.64 3.95
C GLU A 31 2.82 18.74 2.45
N GLN A 32 3.02 17.66 1.69
CA GLN A 32 2.97 17.67 0.22
C GLN A 32 1.81 16.86 -0.36
N ILE A 33 0.80 16.51 0.43
CA ILE A 33 -0.27 15.58 0.03
C ILE A 33 -0.97 15.99 -1.29
N ASN A 34 -1.14 17.30 -1.53
CA ASN A 34 -1.79 17.83 -2.73
C ASN A 34 -0.96 17.65 -4.01
N SER A 35 0.33 17.34 -3.89
CA SER A 35 1.22 17.05 -5.02
C SER A 35 1.34 15.55 -5.32
N VAL A 36 0.76 14.69 -4.48
CA VAL A 36 0.86 13.23 -4.62
C VAL A 36 -0.30 12.72 -5.46
N CYS A 37 -0.01 12.24 -6.67
CA CYS A 37 -1.03 11.67 -7.55
C CYS A 37 -1.37 10.22 -7.19
N CYS A 38 -0.39 9.43 -6.76
CA CYS A 38 -0.54 8.00 -6.46
C CYS A 38 0.61 7.50 -5.60
N VAL A 39 0.43 6.34 -4.94
CA VAL A 39 1.49 5.63 -4.22
C VAL A 39 1.77 4.29 -4.89
N ILE A 40 3.05 4.00 -5.14
CA ILE A 40 3.51 2.69 -5.60
C ILE A 40 4.24 2.04 -4.43
N PHE A 41 3.66 0.97 -3.90
CA PHE A 41 4.18 0.20 -2.79
C PHE A 41 4.85 -1.07 -3.31
N VAL A 42 6.18 -1.07 -3.37
CA VAL A 42 6.95 -2.19 -3.94
C VAL A 42 7.25 -3.22 -2.86
N VAL A 43 6.93 -4.49 -3.15
CA VAL A 43 7.19 -5.65 -2.30
C VAL A 43 8.21 -6.54 -2.99
N ASP A 44 9.22 -6.97 -2.23
CA ASP A 44 10.08 -8.07 -2.65
C ASP A 44 9.36 -9.40 -2.43
N SER A 45 8.75 -9.95 -3.47
CA SER A 45 7.97 -11.19 -3.37
C SER A 45 8.79 -12.44 -3.05
N ALA A 46 10.11 -12.37 -3.16
CA ALA A 46 11.00 -13.50 -2.89
C ALA A 46 11.37 -13.62 -1.41
N THR A 47 11.49 -12.48 -0.70
CA THR A 47 12.00 -12.48 0.69
C THR A 47 11.12 -11.74 1.69
N PHE A 48 9.92 -11.27 1.30
CA PHE A 48 9.12 -10.47 2.21
C PHE A 48 8.67 -11.20 3.48
N SER A 49 8.76 -10.50 4.60
CA SER A 49 8.01 -10.80 5.81
C SER A 49 6.58 -10.31 5.63
N LYS A 50 5.63 -11.25 5.58
CA LYS A 50 4.20 -10.93 5.43
C LYS A 50 3.69 -9.96 6.50
N LYS A 51 4.18 -10.07 7.72
CA LYS A 51 3.82 -9.20 8.85
C LYS A 51 4.35 -7.79 8.62
N ASP A 52 5.65 -7.63 8.41
CA ASP A 52 6.27 -6.30 8.32
C ASP A 52 5.78 -5.53 7.09
N VAL A 53 5.54 -6.26 5.98
CA VAL A 53 4.92 -5.69 4.78
C VAL A 53 3.47 -5.29 5.03
N ALA A 54 2.69 -6.14 5.70
CA ALA A 54 1.31 -5.82 6.03
C ALA A 54 1.22 -4.61 6.95
N GLU A 55 2.02 -4.55 8.02
CA GLU A 55 2.07 -3.40 8.94
C GLU A 55 2.42 -2.11 8.20
N TYR A 56 3.41 -2.14 7.32
CA TYR A 56 3.79 -0.94 6.58
C TYR A 56 2.74 -0.51 5.57
N LEU A 57 2.15 -1.45 4.82
CA LEU A 57 1.04 -1.14 3.90
C LEU A 57 -0.19 -0.62 4.66
N TYR A 58 -0.47 -1.18 5.84
CA TYR A 58 -1.56 -0.74 6.70
C TYR A 58 -1.38 0.73 7.08
N ASP A 59 -0.18 1.10 7.53
CA ASP A 59 0.12 2.48 7.88
C ASP A 59 0.01 3.42 6.65
N VAL A 60 0.51 3.01 5.48
CA VAL A 60 0.36 3.79 4.23
C VAL A 60 -1.11 4.01 3.87
N LEU A 61 -1.94 2.97 3.96
CA LEU A 61 -3.37 3.07 3.69
C LEU A 61 -4.09 3.92 4.74
N TYR A 62 -3.65 3.88 6.00
CA TYR A 62 -4.19 4.70 7.08
C TYR A 62 -3.90 6.19 6.86
N GLU A 63 -2.64 6.56 6.59
CA GLU A 63 -2.27 7.96 6.33
C GLU A 63 -3.01 8.53 5.11
N THR A 64 -3.35 7.67 4.15
CA THR A 64 -4.04 8.09 2.91
C THR A 64 -5.54 7.82 2.92
N LYS A 65 -6.14 7.41 4.05
CA LYS A 65 -7.56 6.98 4.15
C LYS A 65 -8.57 8.07 3.81
N ASN A 66 -8.23 9.32 4.11
CA ASN A 66 -9.08 10.49 3.87
C ASN A 66 -8.82 11.16 2.51
N THR A 67 -8.00 10.54 1.66
CA THR A 67 -7.61 11.06 0.35
C THR A 67 -8.09 10.14 -0.76
N LYS A 68 -8.15 10.66 -1.99
CA LYS A 68 -8.42 9.86 -3.19
C LYS A 68 -7.16 9.28 -3.82
N ILE A 69 -6.02 9.34 -3.13
CA ILE A 69 -4.73 8.89 -3.67
C ILE A 69 -4.78 7.36 -3.79
N PRO A 70 -4.72 6.81 -5.02
CA PRO A 70 -4.76 5.38 -5.23
C PRO A 70 -3.40 4.75 -4.85
N VAL A 71 -3.44 3.51 -4.37
CA VAL A 71 -2.26 2.73 -4.00
C VAL A 71 -2.14 1.50 -4.89
N LEU A 72 -0.98 1.32 -5.52
CA LEU A 72 -0.62 0.13 -6.27
C LEU A 72 0.40 -0.66 -5.47
N VAL A 73 0.10 -1.92 -5.17
CA VAL A 73 1.06 -2.85 -4.58
C VAL A 73 1.72 -3.66 -5.69
N VAL A 74 3.03 -3.47 -5.83
CA VAL A 74 3.84 -4.11 -6.88
C VAL A 74 4.60 -5.27 -6.25
N CYS A 75 4.16 -6.49 -6.52
CA CYS A 75 4.80 -7.74 -6.12
C CYS A 75 5.97 -8.02 -7.06
N ASN A 76 7.14 -7.44 -6.77
CA ASN A 76 8.35 -7.49 -7.59
C ASN A 76 9.17 -8.77 -7.37
N LYS A 77 10.09 -9.06 -8.30
CA LYS A 77 10.99 -10.23 -8.33
C LYS A 77 10.31 -11.56 -8.70
N GLN A 78 9.26 -11.49 -9.50
CA GLN A 78 8.53 -12.68 -9.98
C GLN A 78 9.35 -13.54 -10.96
N ASP A 79 10.53 -13.08 -11.35
CA ASP A 79 11.51 -13.88 -12.07
C ASP A 79 12.06 -15.06 -11.23
N LEU A 80 11.97 -14.97 -9.90
CA LEU A 80 12.44 -15.99 -8.95
C LEU A 80 11.34 -17.02 -8.66
N ALA A 81 11.67 -18.31 -8.75
CA ALA A 81 10.71 -19.42 -8.64
C ALA A 81 9.92 -19.50 -7.32
N HIS A 82 10.42 -18.88 -6.25
CA HIS A 82 9.77 -18.86 -4.93
C HIS A 82 9.01 -17.56 -4.64
N ALA A 83 8.97 -16.62 -5.60
CA ALA A 83 8.18 -15.41 -5.49
C ALA A 83 6.67 -15.72 -5.48
N LYS A 84 5.91 -14.94 -4.72
CA LYS A 84 4.46 -15.10 -4.59
C LYS A 84 3.74 -13.76 -4.67
N ALA A 85 2.54 -13.76 -5.25
CA ALA A 85 1.56 -12.70 -5.04
C ALA A 85 1.24 -12.55 -3.55
N GLY A 86 1.46 -11.35 -3.00
CA GLY A 86 1.27 -11.08 -1.57
C GLY A 86 -0.19 -10.85 -1.14
N GLN A 87 -1.12 -10.63 -2.07
CA GLN A 87 -2.44 -10.06 -1.77
C GLN A 87 -3.23 -10.81 -0.69
N LYS A 88 -3.40 -12.13 -0.83
CA LYS A 88 -4.18 -12.93 0.15
C LYS A 88 -3.47 -13.05 1.49
N LEU A 89 -2.15 -13.17 1.48
CA LEU A 89 -1.35 -13.27 2.71
C LEU A 89 -1.40 -11.95 3.49
N ILE A 90 -1.27 -10.83 2.80
CA ILE A 90 -1.34 -9.50 3.39
C ILE A 90 -2.75 -9.22 3.92
N GLU A 91 -3.81 -9.63 3.21
CA GLU A 91 -5.20 -9.50 3.70
C GLU A 91 -5.39 -10.23 5.05
N GLN A 92 -4.86 -11.44 5.18
CA GLN A 92 -4.93 -12.20 6.44
C GLN A 92 -4.17 -11.49 7.56
N GLU A 93 -2.98 -10.95 7.30
CA GLU A 93 -2.20 -10.22 8.30
C GLU A 93 -2.88 -8.91 8.71
N PHE A 94 -3.60 -8.23 7.82
CA PHE A 94 -4.43 -7.05 8.18
C PHE A 94 -5.48 -7.40 9.23
N GLY A 95 -6.11 -8.56 9.12
CA GLY A 95 -7.05 -9.04 10.13
C GLY A 95 -6.41 -9.26 11.49
N LEU A 96 -5.18 -9.80 11.52
CA LEU A 96 -4.41 -9.97 12.76
C LEU A 96 -3.99 -8.63 13.38
N ILE A 97 -3.59 -7.67 12.54
CA ILE A 97 -3.25 -6.31 12.96
C ILE A 97 -4.47 -5.62 13.59
N ASN A 98 -5.66 -5.76 13.00
CA ASN A 98 -6.90 -5.20 13.57
C ASN A 98 -7.15 -5.73 14.98
N ILE A 99 -7.12 -7.05 15.20
CA ILE A 99 -7.30 -7.60 16.55
C ILE A 99 -6.27 -7.00 17.51
N SER A 100 -5.00 -6.99 17.10
CA SER A 100 -3.91 -6.58 17.99
C SER A 100 -4.06 -5.12 18.41
N ARG A 101 -4.48 -4.24 17.48
CA ARG A 101 -4.71 -2.81 17.74
C ARG A 101 -6.01 -2.60 18.51
N GLU A 102 -7.09 -3.29 18.17
CA GLU A 102 -8.38 -3.23 18.90
C GLU A 102 -8.22 -3.70 20.37
N ALA A 103 -7.50 -4.79 20.61
CA ALA A 103 -7.25 -5.30 21.95
C ALA A 103 -6.38 -4.34 22.78
N ALA A 104 -5.42 -3.67 22.16
CA ALA A 104 -4.61 -2.65 22.84
C ALA A 104 -5.43 -1.39 23.19
N LEU A 105 -6.50 -1.08 22.44
CA LEU A 105 -7.44 -0.02 22.81
C LEU A 105 -8.29 -0.41 24.03
N SER A 106 -8.85 -1.61 24.06
CA SER A 106 -9.74 -2.05 25.15
C SER A 106 -9.05 -2.09 26.52
N LEU A 107 -7.74 -2.37 26.55
CA LEU A 107 -6.92 -2.28 27.77
C LEU A 107 -6.75 -0.84 28.29
N THR A 108 -7.07 0.17 27.48
CA THR A 108 -6.88 1.60 27.78
C THR A 108 -8.23 2.34 27.99
N GLU A 109 -9.38 1.65 27.91
CA GLU A 109 -10.74 2.20 28.00
C GLU A 109 -11.13 2.80 29.38
N GLY A 110 -10.17 3.06 30.26
CA GLY A 110 -10.37 3.89 31.46
C GLY A 110 -10.47 5.39 31.18
N SER A 111 -10.16 5.85 29.96
CA SER A 111 -10.24 7.24 29.53
C SER A 111 -10.96 7.33 28.19
N GLY A 112 -12.26 7.66 28.22
CA GLY A 112 -13.18 7.64 27.07
C GLY A 112 -12.93 8.75 26.04
N ASP A 113 -11.77 8.72 25.39
CA ASP A 113 -11.41 9.66 24.32
C ASP A 113 -11.27 8.95 22.98
N LEU A 114 -12.04 9.38 21.98
CA LEU A 114 -11.99 8.91 20.59
C LEU A 114 -10.60 9.11 19.95
N SER A 115 -9.74 9.95 20.55
CA SER A 115 -8.36 10.17 20.12
C SER A 115 -7.47 8.92 20.18
N LEU A 116 -7.83 7.91 20.99
CA LEU A 116 -7.02 6.69 21.17
C LEU A 116 -7.01 5.80 19.92
N ALA A 117 -8.13 5.66 19.20
CA ALA A 117 -8.20 4.87 17.98
C ALA A 117 -7.39 5.49 16.82
N GLU A 118 -7.26 6.82 16.82
CA GLU A 118 -6.38 7.54 15.91
C GLU A 118 -4.91 7.36 16.28
N GLN A 119 -4.59 7.35 17.59
CA GLN A 119 -3.24 7.06 18.08
C GLN A 119 -2.78 5.64 17.76
N GLN A 120 -3.70 4.66 17.73
CA GLN A 120 -3.38 3.28 17.35
C GLN A 120 -3.56 2.96 15.86
N LYS A 121 -3.86 3.98 15.03
CA LYS A 121 -4.01 3.86 13.57
C LYS A 121 -4.88 2.67 13.14
N ILE A 122 -6.15 2.62 13.52
CA ILE A 122 -7.06 1.54 13.07
C ILE A 122 -7.78 1.93 11.76
N LEU A 123 -7.64 1.10 10.72
CA LEU A 123 -8.29 1.26 9.41
C LEU A 123 -9.73 0.73 9.36
N THR A 124 -9.99 -0.40 10.01
CA THR A 124 -11.27 -1.11 9.98
C THR A 124 -11.47 -1.85 11.29
N ASN A 125 -12.71 -1.98 11.75
CA ASN A 125 -13.04 -2.58 13.05
C ASN A 125 -13.58 -4.02 12.89
N ASN A 126 -12.95 -4.79 12.00
CA ASN A 126 -13.50 -6.07 11.53
C ASN A 126 -12.72 -7.27 12.07
N GLY A 127 -11.75 -7.03 12.98
CA GLY A 127 -10.89 -8.07 13.54
C GLY A 127 -10.31 -8.99 12.46
N GLN A 128 -10.38 -10.31 12.69
CA GLN A 128 -9.84 -11.35 11.78
C GLN A 128 -10.56 -11.48 10.44
N GLU A 129 -11.77 -10.94 10.31
CA GLU A 129 -12.58 -11.12 9.10
C GLU A 129 -12.32 -10.03 8.05
N PHE A 130 -11.19 -9.32 8.16
CA PHE A 130 -10.82 -8.29 7.21
C PHE A 130 -10.84 -8.80 5.76
N LYS A 131 -11.46 -8.00 4.90
CA LYS A 131 -11.47 -8.11 3.45
C LYS A 131 -11.15 -6.77 2.84
N TRP A 132 -10.52 -6.78 1.66
CA TRP A 132 -10.20 -5.54 0.94
C TRP A 132 -11.43 -4.66 0.68
N GLU A 133 -12.61 -5.26 0.51
CA GLU A 133 -13.89 -4.55 0.34
C GLU A 133 -14.26 -3.70 1.56
N ASN A 134 -13.75 -4.03 2.74
CA ASN A 134 -14.02 -3.28 3.97
C ASN A 134 -13.34 -1.92 4.03
N LEU A 135 -12.35 -1.66 3.17
CA LEU A 135 -11.75 -0.33 3.06
C LEU A 135 -12.72 0.70 2.46
N ASN A 136 -13.78 0.25 1.79
CA ASN A 136 -14.80 1.11 1.19
C ASN A 136 -16.22 0.65 1.57
N ASP A 137 -16.48 0.49 2.86
CA ASP A 137 -17.75 0.00 3.42
C ASP A 137 -18.75 1.12 3.78
N GLY A 138 -18.48 2.36 3.36
CA GLY A 138 -19.28 3.54 3.67
C GLY A 138 -18.87 4.26 4.97
N LYS A 139 -18.19 3.57 5.89
CA LYS A 139 -17.50 4.22 7.04
C LYS A 139 -16.08 4.59 6.64
N ASN A 140 -15.40 3.69 5.93
CA ASN A 140 -14.14 3.97 5.26
C ASN A 140 -14.42 4.29 3.77
N LYS A 141 -13.62 5.21 3.20
CA LYS A 141 -13.71 5.66 1.81
C LYS A 141 -12.45 5.33 1.01
N LYS A 142 -11.53 4.57 1.59
CA LYS A 142 -10.26 4.22 0.96
C LYS A 142 -10.51 3.17 -0.11
N GLU A 143 -10.15 3.49 -1.34
CA GLU A 143 -10.16 2.49 -2.40
C GLU A 143 -9.22 1.34 -2.07
N ARG A 144 -9.65 0.11 -2.38
CA ARG A 144 -8.80 -1.07 -2.22
C ARG A 144 -7.55 -0.93 -3.08
N PRO A 145 -6.36 -1.29 -2.58
CA PRO A 145 -5.15 -1.29 -3.40
C PRO A 145 -5.26 -2.31 -4.53
N LEU A 146 -4.71 -1.95 -5.70
CA LEU A 146 -4.51 -2.90 -6.79
C LEU A 146 -3.21 -3.66 -6.54
N PHE A 147 -3.19 -4.97 -6.83
CA PHE A 147 -1.98 -5.78 -6.80
C PHE A 147 -1.58 -6.14 -8.21
N VAL A 148 -0.30 -5.95 -8.52
CA VAL A 148 0.30 -6.38 -9.80
C VAL A 148 1.58 -7.14 -9.53
N GLU A 149 1.87 -8.09 -10.40
CA GLU A 149 3.08 -8.91 -10.37
C GLU A 149 4.05 -8.40 -11.42
N CYS A 150 5.32 -8.24 -11.07
CA CYS A 150 6.34 -7.81 -12.01
C CYS A 150 7.74 -8.34 -11.67
N SER A 151 8.66 -8.19 -12.61
CA SER A 151 10.09 -8.26 -12.40
C SER A 151 10.75 -7.03 -13.00
N ALA A 152 11.57 -6.34 -12.20
CA ALA A 152 12.43 -5.28 -12.69
C ALA A 152 13.59 -5.80 -13.56
N ILE A 153 13.89 -7.10 -13.51
CA ILE A 153 14.92 -7.73 -14.34
C ILE A 153 14.24 -8.25 -15.61
N GLU A 154 14.31 -7.45 -16.68
CA GLU A 154 13.70 -7.79 -17.98
C GLU A 154 14.60 -8.70 -18.86
N GLN A 155 15.73 -9.21 -18.37
CA GLN A 155 16.72 -9.93 -19.20
C GLN A 155 16.43 -11.43 -19.34
N GLY A 156 16.41 -11.92 -20.59
CA GLY A 156 16.67 -13.32 -20.94
C GLY A 156 15.48 -14.28 -20.97
N LYS A 157 14.24 -13.81 -20.84
CA LYS A 157 13.03 -14.66 -20.99
C LYS A 157 12.27 -14.27 -22.26
N GLU A 158 12.16 -15.20 -23.20
CA GLU A 158 11.44 -15.03 -24.48
C GLU A 158 9.95 -14.70 -24.29
N ASN A 159 9.39 -15.04 -23.12
CA ASN A 159 8.09 -14.61 -22.64
C ASN A 159 8.29 -13.81 -21.34
N ASN A 160 8.30 -12.48 -21.41
CA ASN A 160 8.38 -11.64 -20.21
C ASN A 160 7.00 -11.56 -19.53
N GLU A 161 6.57 -12.70 -18.96
CA GLU A 161 5.28 -12.87 -18.27
C GLU A 161 5.05 -11.82 -17.17
N PHE A 162 6.14 -11.34 -16.57
CA PHE A 162 6.14 -10.37 -15.47
C PHE A 162 6.82 -9.06 -15.89
N SER A 163 6.44 -8.48 -17.02
CA SER A 163 6.95 -7.18 -17.47
C SER A 163 6.52 -6.02 -16.56
N LEU A 164 7.11 -4.85 -16.76
CA LEU A 164 6.70 -3.60 -16.08
C LEU A 164 5.48 -2.93 -16.73
N ASP A 165 4.89 -3.51 -17.77
CA ASP A 165 3.81 -2.86 -18.52
C ASP A 165 2.54 -2.64 -17.71
N PRO A 166 2.09 -3.56 -16.83
CA PRO A 166 0.96 -3.28 -15.94
C PRO A 166 1.20 -2.07 -15.04
N LEU A 167 2.44 -1.92 -14.53
CA LEU A 167 2.84 -0.76 -13.72
C LEU A 167 2.84 0.53 -14.56
N ARG A 168 3.47 0.51 -15.75
CA ARG A 168 3.54 1.67 -16.67
C ARG A 168 2.13 2.12 -17.07
N LYS A 169 1.26 1.19 -17.42
CA LYS A 169 -0.14 1.45 -17.76
C LYS A 169 -0.90 2.08 -16.61
N TRP A 170 -0.79 1.52 -15.40
CA TRP A 170 -1.47 2.04 -14.22
C TRP A 170 -1.01 3.47 -13.88
N ILE A 171 0.30 3.74 -13.96
CA ILE A 171 0.84 5.10 -13.74
C ILE A 171 0.27 6.06 -14.79
N GLY A 172 0.24 5.67 -16.06
CA GLY A 172 -0.36 6.48 -17.13
C GLY A 172 -1.82 6.82 -16.86
N GLU A 173 -2.63 5.85 -16.40
CA GLU A 173 -4.04 6.07 -16.07
C GLU A 173 -4.24 6.98 -14.85
N LYS A 174 -3.38 6.91 -13.83
CA LYS A 174 -3.58 7.65 -12.58
C LYS A 174 -2.91 9.01 -12.54
N CYS A 175 -1.78 9.19 -13.23
CA CYS A 175 -1.04 10.44 -13.23
C CYS A 175 -1.43 11.40 -14.36
N CYS A 176 -2.11 10.94 -15.42
CA CYS A 176 -2.52 11.78 -16.54
C CYS A 176 -3.96 12.34 -16.44
N CYS A 177 -4.78 11.86 -15.49
CA CYS A 177 -6.22 12.15 -15.42
C CYS A 177 -6.62 13.33 -14.50
N PHE A 178 -5.68 14.13 -14.01
CA PHE A 178 -5.95 15.34 -13.21
C PHE A 178 -5.83 16.60 -14.05
#